data_AF-A0A2H3B6L9-F1
#
_entry.id   AF-A0A2H3B6L9-F1
#
_cell.length_a   1.000
_cell.length_b   1.000
_cell.length_c   1.000
_cell.angle_alpha   90.00
_cell.angle_beta   90.00
_cell.angle_gamma   90.00
#
_symmetry.space_group_name_H-M   'P 1'
#
loop_
_entity.id
_entity.type
_entity.pdbx_description
1 polymer ?
#
loop_
_entity_poly.entity_id
_entity_poly.type
_entity_poly.pdbx_seq_one_letter_code
_entity_poly.pdbx_strand_id
1 'polypeptide(L)'
;MSDIYTKTVDKVFKVFHYWATGLCRPWLEAQLQAFCVECRKGRTFAYDFVDKETKNYYEIYHWSLGLKDEPVLPRRDPSAVEELTEEVQYKTRHENQMRGVLFRWWEKWASSLDALETSKPDFPLTSLLAEVSGIVTQEAQAPCPCTRTVAQLWSKVLFSGDVQEEFSAWFAASGLSEKSQTVERGRWTQDYFNNLPAEIRALFKQEAEAEKRQTTEMKRRGKQEKAELAGEGKSSMVLDGNTPRPGSLVPSTALSPEETAR
;
A
#
# COMPACT_ATOMS: atom_id res chain seq x y z
N MET A 1 18.92 -10.71 14.88
CA MET A 1 17.77 -11.56 14.50
C MET A 1 16.98 -11.04 13.29
N SER A 2 17.28 -9.85 12.74
CA SER A 2 16.46 -9.22 11.69
C SER A 2 16.64 -9.73 10.25
N ASP A 3 17.67 -10.54 9.98
CA ASP A 3 18.04 -10.94 8.62
C ASP A 3 17.15 -12.04 8.01
N ILE A 4 16.44 -12.83 8.83
CA ILE A 4 15.62 -13.95 8.33
C ILE A 4 14.37 -13.46 7.58
N TYR A 5 13.86 -12.29 7.93
CA TYR A 5 12.70 -11.70 7.28
C TYR A 5 13.07 -10.96 5.97
N THR A 6 14.35 -10.60 5.78
CA THR A 6 14.82 -9.76 4.66
C THR A 6 15.70 -10.50 3.66
N LYS A 7 16.60 -11.40 4.10
CA LYS A 7 17.64 -12.01 3.23
C LYS A 7 17.28 -13.37 2.64
N THR A 8 16.31 -14.09 3.18
CA THR A 8 16.16 -15.51 2.85
C THR A 8 15.57 -15.81 1.46
N VAL A 9 15.49 -14.86 0.52
CA VAL A 9 14.42 -14.84 -0.52
C VAL A 9 14.88 -14.89 -1.98
N ASP A 10 16.17 -14.99 -2.31
CA ASP A 10 16.55 -15.13 -3.74
C ASP A 10 16.21 -16.51 -4.34
N LYS A 11 15.82 -17.48 -3.51
CA LYS A 11 15.34 -18.81 -3.94
C LYS A 11 14.06 -19.25 -3.25
N VAL A 12 13.37 -18.37 -2.54
CA VAL A 12 12.14 -18.74 -1.85
C VAL A 12 11.12 -19.06 -2.91
N PHE A 13 10.57 -20.26 -2.80
CA PHE A 13 9.37 -20.74 -3.46
C PHE A 13 8.55 -19.57 -3.97
N LYS A 14 8.15 -19.58 -5.25
CA LYS A 14 6.99 -18.79 -5.69
C LYS A 14 5.89 -19.11 -4.68
N VAL A 15 5.70 -18.25 -3.68
CA VAL A 15 4.68 -18.40 -2.67
C VAL A 15 3.41 -18.09 -3.44
N PHE A 16 2.81 -19.14 -3.97
CA PHE A 16 1.66 -19.04 -4.86
C PHE A 16 0.56 -18.37 -4.06
N HIS A 17 -0.15 -17.41 -4.65
CA HIS A 17 -1.25 -16.68 -4.01
C HIS A 17 -2.32 -17.58 -3.35
N TYR A 18 -2.32 -18.88 -3.65
CA TYR A 18 -3.22 -19.89 -3.15
C TYR A 18 -3.01 -20.31 -1.68
N TRP A 19 -1.84 -20.13 -1.05
CA TRP A 19 -1.65 -20.56 0.35
C TRP A 19 -2.55 -19.77 1.34
N ALA A 20 -2.82 -18.50 1.03
CA ALA A 20 -3.70 -17.63 1.80
C ALA A 20 -5.14 -17.65 1.26
N THR A 21 -5.62 -18.83 0.86
CA THR A 21 -7.01 -19.07 0.42
C THR A 21 -7.66 -20.17 1.27
N GLY A 22 -8.94 -20.44 1.03
CA GLY A 22 -9.70 -21.46 1.78
C GLY A 22 -9.71 -21.18 3.28
N LEU A 23 -9.45 -22.23 4.08
CA LEU A 23 -9.48 -22.18 5.55
C LEU A 23 -8.40 -21.28 6.18
N CYS A 24 -7.30 -21.04 5.48
CA CYS A 24 -6.19 -20.21 5.98
C CYS A 24 -6.56 -18.73 6.02
N ARG A 25 -7.38 -18.27 5.06
CA ARG A 25 -7.70 -16.85 4.92
C ARG A 25 -8.47 -16.28 6.12
N PRO A 26 -9.56 -16.89 6.61
CA PRO A 26 -10.24 -16.39 7.80
C PRO A 26 -9.34 -16.34 9.04
N TRP A 27 -8.44 -17.32 9.20
CA TRP A 27 -7.46 -17.33 10.29
C TRP A 27 -6.49 -16.14 10.19
N LEU A 28 -5.94 -15.89 9.01
CA LEU A 28 -5.05 -14.75 8.75
C LEU A 28 -5.75 -13.41 8.99
N GLU A 29 -6.99 -13.27 8.54
CA GLU A 29 -7.80 -12.05 8.71
C GLU A 29 -8.12 -11.79 10.19
N ALA A 30 -8.40 -12.84 10.98
CA ALA A 30 -8.66 -12.72 12.42
C ALA A 30 -7.46 -12.17 13.21
N GLN A 31 -6.22 -12.47 12.77
CA GLN A 31 -5.00 -11.99 13.42
C GLN A 31 -4.53 -10.60 12.95
N LEU A 32 -5.12 -10.08 11.87
CA LEU A 32 -4.65 -8.84 11.23
C LEU A 32 -4.70 -7.63 12.18
N GLN A 33 -5.78 -7.48 12.95
CA GLN A 33 -5.92 -6.37 13.88
C GLN A 33 -4.86 -6.40 14.99
N ALA A 34 -4.58 -7.59 15.54
CA ALA A 34 -3.55 -7.76 16.56
C ALA A 34 -2.15 -7.47 15.99
N PHE A 35 -1.86 -7.92 14.77
CA PHE A 35 -0.62 -7.58 14.08
C PHE A 35 -0.46 -6.06 13.89
N CYS A 36 -1.51 -5.34 13.49
CA CYS A 36 -1.46 -3.87 13.37
C CYS A 36 -1.09 -3.19 14.69
N VAL A 37 -1.66 -3.66 15.81
CA VAL A 37 -1.35 -3.13 17.15
C VAL A 37 0.13 -3.35 17.49
N GLU A 38 0.68 -4.53 17.22
CA GLU A 38 2.10 -4.82 17.49
C GLU A 38 3.03 -4.05 16.54
N CYS A 39 2.68 -3.90 15.26
CA CYS A 39 3.41 -3.08 14.30
C CYS A 39 3.56 -1.62 14.77
N ARG A 40 2.51 -1.05 15.37
CA ARG A 40 2.53 0.32 15.92
C ARG A 40 3.50 0.47 17.12
N LYS A 41 3.79 -0.61 17.85
CA LYS A 41 4.80 -0.61 18.93
C LYS A 41 6.23 -0.71 18.40
N GLY A 42 6.40 -1.20 17.17
CA GLY A 42 7.68 -1.26 16.48
C GLY A 42 7.95 -2.62 15.83
N ARG A 43 9.00 -2.66 15.01
CA ARG A 43 9.29 -3.82 14.15
C ARG A 43 9.63 -5.10 14.92
N THR A 44 10.30 -4.97 16.06
CA THR A 44 10.63 -6.13 16.92
C THR A 44 9.37 -6.80 17.45
N PHE A 45 8.38 -6.03 17.93
CA PHE A 45 7.11 -6.55 18.42
C PHE A 45 6.32 -7.26 17.32
N ALA A 46 6.34 -6.72 16.10
CA ALA A 46 5.75 -7.38 14.94
C ALA A 46 6.42 -8.73 14.64
N TYR A 47 7.76 -8.83 14.76
CA TYR A 47 8.46 -10.11 14.61
C TYR A 47 8.11 -11.11 15.70
N ASP A 48 8.08 -10.67 16.96
CA ASP A 48 7.69 -11.54 18.10
C ASP A 48 6.26 -12.05 17.94
N PHE A 49 5.35 -11.21 17.45
CA PHE A 49 3.98 -11.61 17.11
C PHE A 49 3.96 -12.69 16.03
N VAL A 50 4.69 -12.48 14.93
CA VAL A 50 4.75 -13.48 13.85
C VAL A 50 5.36 -14.79 14.34
N ASP A 51 6.39 -14.74 15.19
CA ASP A 51 7.00 -15.94 15.77
C ASP A 51 6.01 -16.72 16.64
N LYS A 52 5.19 -16.02 17.42
CA LYS A 52 4.10 -16.63 18.20
C LYS A 52 3.04 -17.24 17.28
N GLU A 53 2.53 -16.47 16.32
CA GLU A 53 1.44 -16.95 15.45
C GLU A 53 1.90 -18.03 14.47
N THR A 54 3.19 -18.10 14.13
CA THR A 54 3.74 -19.21 13.34
C THR A 54 3.64 -20.53 14.12
N LYS A 55 3.82 -20.51 15.45
CA LYS A 55 3.63 -21.71 16.27
C LYS A 55 2.15 -22.14 16.27
N ASN A 56 1.24 -21.19 16.48
CA ASN A 56 -0.21 -21.44 16.41
C ASN A 56 -0.63 -21.98 15.05
N TYR A 57 -0.05 -21.44 13.97
CA TYR A 57 -0.29 -21.92 12.61
C TYR A 57 0.00 -23.42 12.49
N TYR A 58 1.12 -23.90 13.03
CA TYR A 58 1.49 -25.31 12.96
C TYR A 58 0.77 -26.21 13.96
N GLU A 59 0.08 -25.66 14.96
CA GLU A 59 -0.90 -26.42 15.76
C GLU A 59 -2.14 -26.78 14.93
N ILE A 60 -2.51 -25.89 14.00
CA ILE A 60 -3.70 -26.03 13.15
C ILE A 60 -3.37 -26.73 11.83
N TYR A 61 -2.18 -26.52 11.26
CA TYR A 61 -1.81 -26.99 9.92
C TYR A 61 -0.51 -27.80 9.94
N HIS A 62 -0.46 -28.90 9.21
CA HIS A 62 0.72 -29.76 9.22
C HIS A 62 1.91 -29.15 8.49
N TRP A 63 3.12 -29.26 9.06
CA TRP A 63 4.34 -28.64 8.52
C TRP A 63 4.86 -29.30 7.24
N SER A 64 4.46 -30.55 6.96
CA SER A 64 4.84 -31.28 5.74
C SER A 64 4.09 -30.85 4.48
N LEU A 65 3.08 -29.99 4.61
CA LEU A 65 2.31 -29.48 3.49
C LEU A 65 3.16 -28.52 2.66
N GLY A 66 3.19 -28.73 1.35
CA GLY A 66 3.82 -27.78 0.46
C GLY A 66 3.06 -26.47 0.47
N LEU A 67 3.75 -25.34 0.31
CA LEU A 67 3.14 -23.99 0.16
C LEU A 67 2.18 -23.85 -1.05
N LYS A 68 2.02 -24.91 -1.84
CA LYS A 68 1.11 -25.01 -2.99
C LYS A 68 -0.18 -25.76 -2.64
N ASP A 69 -0.17 -26.54 -1.58
CA ASP A 69 -1.25 -27.42 -1.18
C ASP A 69 -2.19 -26.67 -0.24
N GLU A 70 -3.48 -27.02 -0.27
CA GLU A 70 -4.42 -26.46 0.70
C GLU A 70 -4.00 -26.92 2.10
N PRO A 71 -3.93 -26.01 3.08
CA PRO A 71 -3.45 -26.37 4.39
C PRO A 71 -4.45 -27.30 5.09
N VAL A 72 -4.07 -28.56 5.28
CA VAL A 72 -4.88 -29.62 5.90
C VAL A 72 -4.56 -29.70 7.40
N LEU A 73 -5.61 -29.92 8.21
CA LEU A 73 -5.47 -30.20 9.63
C LEU A 73 -4.59 -31.46 9.85
N PRO A 74 -3.70 -31.47 10.87
CA PRO A 74 -2.90 -32.63 11.20
C PRO A 74 -3.78 -33.88 11.36
N ARG A 75 -3.59 -34.87 10.48
CA ARG A 75 -4.04 -36.24 10.77
C ARG A 75 -2.98 -36.86 11.67
N ARG A 76 -3.26 -36.98 12.97
CA ARG A 76 -2.37 -37.69 13.89
C ARG A 76 -2.38 -39.17 13.52
N ASP A 77 -1.29 -39.65 12.92
CA ASP A 77 -0.98 -41.08 12.87
C ASP A 77 -0.27 -41.44 14.19
N PRO A 78 -0.88 -42.27 15.06
CA PRO A 78 -0.28 -42.65 16.33
C PRO A 78 0.96 -43.56 16.19
N SER A 79 1.35 -43.95 14.96
CA SER A 79 2.48 -44.85 14.71
C SER A 79 3.71 -44.18 14.09
N ALA A 80 3.65 -42.88 13.78
CA ALA A 80 4.77 -42.17 13.16
C ALA A 80 5.87 -41.88 14.19
N VAL A 81 6.91 -42.70 14.19
CA VAL A 81 8.18 -42.44 14.87
C VAL A 81 8.94 -41.41 14.01
N GLU A 82 8.76 -40.12 14.31
CA GLU A 82 9.55 -39.01 13.74
C GLU A 82 10.96 -39.03 14.35
N GLU A 83 11.96 -39.54 13.63
CA GLU A 83 13.37 -39.21 13.91
C GLU A 83 14.29 -39.48 12.70
N LEU A 84 14.49 -38.45 11.87
CA LEU A 84 15.66 -38.28 11.00
C LEU A 84 16.13 -36.81 11.11
N THR A 85 17.42 -36.60 11.35
CA THR A 85 18.03 -35.26 11.53
C THR A 85 17.74 -34.30 10.36
N GLU A 86 17.50 -34.83 9.16
CA GLU A 86 17.13 -34.08 7.97
C GLU A 86 15.73 -33.46 8.07
N GLU A 87 14.81 -34.13 8.77
CA GLU A 87 13.42 -33.69 8.95
C GLU A 87 13.33 -32.48 9.88
N VAL A 88 14.13 -32.45 10.95
CA VAL A 88 14.23 -31.30 11.87
C VAL A 88 14.80 -30.08 11.16
N GLN A 89 15.81 -30.27 10.31
CA GLN A 89 16.38 -29.17 9.51
C GLN A 89 15.38 -28.66 8.47
N TYR A 90 14.65 -29.56 7.82
CA TYR A 90 13.59 -29.19 6.89
C TYR A 90 12.48 -28.40 7.58
N LYS A 91 11.98 -28.89 8.73
CA LYS A 91 10.96 -28.22 9.54
C LYS A 91 11.41 -26.82 9.96
N THR A 92 12.62 -26.70 10.49
CA THR A 92 13.18 -25.39 10.90
C THR A 92 13.27 -24.43 9.70
N ARG A 93 13.69 -24.91 8.53
CA ARG A 93 13.75 -24.11 7.32
C ARG A 93 12.36 -23.68 6.85
N HIS A 94 11.39 -24.58 6.89
CA HIS A 94 10.01 -24.31 6.52
C HIS A 94 9.35 -23.29 7.47
N GLU A 95 9.56 -23.44 8.78
CA GLU A 95 9.09 -22.48 9.80
C GLU A 95 9.66 -21.08 9.54
N ASN A 96 10.96 -20.97 9.30
CA ASN A 96 11.61 -19.69 8.99
C ASN A 96 11.04 -19.02 7.73
N GLN A 97 10.70 -19.82 6.72
CA GLN A 97 10.04 -19.31 5.52
C GLN A 97 8.62 -18.84 5.82
N MET A 98 7.84 -19.62 6.57
CA MET A 98 6.47 -19.27 6.94
C MET A 98 6.41 -17.98 7.76
N ARG A 99 7.36 -17.74 8.67
CA ARG A 99 7.49 -16.44 9.37
C ARG A 99 7.58 -15.28 8.37
N GLY A 100 8.45 -15.40 7.36
CA GLY A 100 8.60 -14.39 6.32
C GLY A 100 7.38 -14.24 5.40
N VAL A 101 6.60 -15.31 5.21
CA VAL A 101 5.37 -15.31 4.43
C VAL A 101 4.23 -14.63 5.18
N LEU A 102 4.00 -15.01 6.44
CA LEU A 102 3.01 -14.44 7.33
C LEU A 102 3.26 -12.94 7.55
N PHE A 103 4.51 -12.56 7.87
CA PHE A 103 4.87 -11.16 8.06
C PHE A 103 4.51 -10.30 6.84
N ARG A 104 4.91 -10.73 5.63
CA ARG A 104 4.64 -9.98 4.40
C ARG A 104 3.15 -9.90 4.05
N TRP A 105 2.40 -10.97 4.34
CA TRP A 105 0.97 -10.95 4.13
C TRP A 105 0.33 -9.90 5.04
N TRP A 106 0.57 -9.98 6.35
CA TRP A 106 0.00 -9.01 7.29
C TRP A 106 0.50 -7.59 7.06
N GLU A 107 1.77 -7.37 6.74
CA GLU A 107 2.31 -6.03 6.42
C GLU A 107 1.62 -5.40 5.21
N LYS A 108 1.38 -6.18 4.15
CA LYS A 108 0.64 -5.72 2.96
C LYS A 108 -0.79 -5.30 3.30
N TRP A 109 -1.50 -6.10 4.10
CA TRP A 109 -2.89 -5.82 4.46
C TRP A 109 -3.01 -4.72 5.52
N ALA A 110 -2.10 -4.65 6.49
CA ALA A 110 -2.01 -3.58 7.46
C ALA A 110 -1.78 -2.23 6.77
N SER A 111 -0.86 -2.16 5.81
CA SER A 111 -0.62 -0.96 5.00
C SER A 111 -1.87 -0.51 4.24
N SER A 112 -2.70 -1.46 3.80
CA SER A 112 -3.95 -1.17 3.09
C SER A 112 -5.03 -0.64 4.04
N LEU A 113 -5.09 -1.16 5.28
CA LEU A 113 -5.98 -0.67 6.32
C LEU A 113 -5.61 0.73 6.80
N ASP A 114 -4.31 0.98 7.05
CA ASP A 114 -3.84 2.30 7.46
C ASP A 114 -4.06 3.34 6.33
N ALA A 115 -3.88 2.97 5.06
CA ALA A 115 -4.23 3.83 3.92
C ALA A 115 -5.72 4.16 3.86
N LEU A 116 -6.59 3.20 4.19
CA LEU A 116 -8.04 3.41 4.26
C LEU A 116 -8.44 4.27 5.48
N GLU A 117 -7.75 4.14 6.61
CA GLU A 117 -8.01 4.90 7.83
C GLU A 117 -7.54 6.36 7.69
N THR A 118 -6.39 6.57 7.06
CA THR A 118 -5.80 7.91 6.80
C THR A 118 -6.44 8.66 5.63
N SER A 119 -7.12 7.96 4.71
CA SER A 119 -7.87 8.60 3.61
C SER A 119 -9.28 9.03 4.00
N LYS A 120 -9.73 8.77 5.24
CA LYS A 120 -11.00 9.30 5.73
C LYS A 120 -10.83 10.79 6.05
N PRO A 121 -11.60 11.68 5.41
CA PRO A 121 -11.50 13.13 5.62
C PRO A 121 -11.89 13.58 7.03
N ASP A 122 -12.54 12.72 7.82
CA ASP A 122 -13.08 13.05 9.14
C ASP A 122 -12.14 12.76 10.32
N PHE A 123 -10.85 12.46 10.09
CA PHE A 123 -9.93 12.21 11.19
C PHE A 123 -9.56 13.54 11.89
N PRO A 124 -9.86 13.76 13.17
CA PRO A 124 -9.65 15.07 13.83
C PRO A 124 -8.19 15.52 13.80
N LEU A 125 -7.26 14.57 13.78
CA LEU A 125 -5.82 14.83 13.73
C LEU A 125 -5.35 15.36 12.37
N THR A 126 -6.00 15.02 11.25
CA THR A 126 -5.59 15.52 9.93
C THR A 126 -5.95 17.00 9.76
N SER A 127 -7.08 17.43 10.31
CA SER A 127 -7.47 18.85 10.37
C SER A 127 -6.51 19.66 11.26
N LEU A 128 -6.15 19.12 12.43
CA LEU A 128 -5.23 19.75 13.37
C LEU A 128 -3.80 19.84 12.81
N LEU A 129 -3.34 18.81 12.09
CA LEU A 129 -2.05 18.82 11.41
C LEU A 129 -2.01 19.82 10.24
N ALA A 130 -3.10 19.98 9.48
CA ALA A 130 -3.20 20.98 8.42
C ALA A 130 -3.18 22.41 8.98
N GLU A 131 -3.85 22.64 10.11
CA GLU A 131 -3.92 23.94 10.78
C GLU A 131 -2.58 24.36 11.41
N VAL A 132 -1.89 23.44 12.09
CA VAL A 132 -0.60 23.73 12.75
C VAL A 132 0.56 23.87 11.75
N SER A 133 0.51 23.17 10.62
CA SER A 133 1.57 23.25 9.61
C SER A 133 1.45 24.46 8.68
N GLY A 134 0.33 25.20 8.71
CA GLY A 134 0.05 26.29 7.75
C GLY A 134 -0.04 25.81 6.28
N ILE A 135 0.05 24.49 6.07
CA ILE A 135 -0.12 23.84 4.79
C ILE A 135 -1.62 23.66 4.64
N VAL A 136 -2.27 24.65 4.01
CA VAL A 136 -3.55 24.41 3.33
C VAL A 136 -3.38 23.09 2.61
N THR A 137 -4.19 22.10 3.00
CA THR A 137 -4.17 20.73 2.50
C THR A 137 -4.14 20.77 0.99
N GLN A 138 -2.92 20.77 0.43
CA GLN A 138 -2.68 20.57 -0.98
C GLN A 138 -3.19 19.15 -1.21
N GLU A 139 -4.39 19.08 -1.78
CA GLU A 139 -5.00 17.93 -2.42
C GLU A 139 -4.33 16.62 -2.06
N ALA A 140 -4.91 15.95 -1.04
CA ALA A 140 -4.63 14.56 -0.69
C ALA A 140 -4.12 13.79 -1.90
N GLN A 141 -2.79 13.61 -1.99
CA GLN A 141 -2.06 13.03 -3.13
C GLN A 141 -2.96 12.83 -4.35
N ALA A 142 -3.28 13.91 -5.07
CA ALA A 142 -4.05 13.81 -6.30
C ALA A 142 -3.43 12.64 -7.09
N PRO A 143 -4.22 11.58 -7.43
CA PRO A 143 -3.69 10.36 -8.02
C PRO A 143 -2.76 10.76 -9.14
N CYS A 144 -1.45 10.54 -8.95
CA CYS A 144 -0.48 10.99 -9.93
C CYS A 144 -0.91 10.34 -11.24
N PRO A 145 -1.31 11.10 -12.26
CA PRO A 145 -1.97 10.52 -13.42
C PRO A 145 -1.02 9.49 -14.01
N CYS A 146 -1.40 8.22 -13.91
CA CYS A 146 -0.68 7.17 -14.60
C CYS A 146 -0.72 7.53 -16.07
N THR A 147 0.45 7.64 -16.69
CA THR A 147 0.56 7.87 -18.13
C THR A 147 -0.25 6.81 -18.84
N ARG A 148 -1.33 7.24 -19.51
CA ARG A 148 -2.24 6.36 -20.22
C ARG A 148 -1.50 5.71 -21.38
N THR A 149 -1.88 4.49 -21.73
CA THR A 149 -1.39 3.87 -22.97
C THR A 149 -2.04 4.56 -24.17
N VAL A 150 -1.42 4.45 -25.34
CA VAL A 150 -1.95 5.04 -26.58
C VAL A 150 -3.38 4.57 -26.87
N ALA A 151 -3.65 3.27 -26.69
CA ALA A 151 -4.98 2.70 -26.87
C ALA A 151 -5.99 3.21 -25.83
N GLN A 152 -5.55 3.49 -24.59
CA GLN A 152 -6.42 4.09 -23.57
C GLN A 152 -6.78 5.54 -23.89
N LEU A 153 -5.85 6.31 -24.46
CA LEU A 153 -6.12 7.68 -24.92
C LEU A 153 -7.11 7.68 -26.07
N TRP A 154 -6.87 6.84 -27.09
CA TRP A 154 -7.79 6.65 -28.20
C TRP A 154 -9.19 6.25 -27.70
N SER A 155 -9.27 5.23 -26.84
CA SER A 155 -10.53 4.75 -26.28
C SER A 155 -11.27 5.84 -25.50
N LYS A 156 -10.57 6.65 -24.72
CA LYS A 156 -11.21 7.74 -23.99
C LYS A 156 -11.95 8.72 -24.91
N VAL A 157 -11.43 8.96 -26.10
CA VAL A 157 -11.99 9.93 -27.06
C VAL A 157 -13.01 9.30 -27.99
N LEU A 158 -12.77 8.05 -28.44
CA LEU A 158 -13.48 7.45 -29.57
C LEU A 158 -14.24 6.17 -29.23
N PHE A 159 -14.26 5.72 -27.96
CA PHE A 159 -14.96 4.50 -27.59
C PHE A 159 -16.49 4.67 -27.50
N SER A 160 -17.04 5.88 -27.65
CA SER A 160 -18.49 6.10 -27.67
C SER A 160 -19.11 5.81 -29.04
N GLY A 161 -20.40 5.49 -29.07
CA GLY A 161 -21.15 5.25 -30.31
C GLY A 161 -20.78 3.91 -30.94
N ASP A 162 -20.48 3.90 -32.24
CA ASP A 162 -20.27 2.69 -33.05
C ASP A 162 -19.25 1.71 -32.44
N VAL A 163 -18.14 2.21 -31.89
CA VAL A 163 -17.10 1.38 -31.26
C VAL A 163 -17.64 0.67 -30.00
N GLN A 164 -18.50 1.34 -29.24
CA GLN A 164 -19.15 0.73 -28.06
C GLN A 164 -20.14 -0.35 -28.48
N GLU A 165 -20.89 -0.12 -29.56
CA GLU A 165 -21.84 -1.07 -30.10
C GLU A 165 -21.13 -2.31 -30.65
N GLU A 166 -20.03 -2.14 -31.38
CA GLU A 166 -19.17 -3.23 -31.86
C GLU A 166 -18.60 -4.06 -30.71
N PHE A 167 -18.09 -3.41 -29.66
CA PHE A 167 -17.64 -4.11 -28.47
C PHE A 167 -18.78 -4.88 -27.79
N SER A 168 -19.96 -4.26 -27.66
CA SER A 168 -21.11 -4.88 -27.00
C SER A 168 -21.62 -6.11 -27.78
N ALA A 169 -21.67 -6.01 -29.11
CA ALA A 169 -22.02 -7.12 -30.00
C ALA A 169 -20.98 -8.25 -29.93
N TRP A 170 -19.68 -7.91 -30.00
CA TRP A 170 -18.60 -8.88 -29.85
C TRP A 170 -18.63 -9.58 -28.49
N PHE A 171 -18.85 -8.84 -27.40
CA PHE A 171 -18.88 -9.38 -26.05
C PHE A 171 -20.08 -10.30 -25.85
N ALA A 172 -21.26 -9.91 -26.34
CA ALA A 172 -22.46 -10.75 -26.31
C ALA A 172 -22.27 -12.06 -27.10
N ALA A 173 -21.60 -12.00 -28.26
CA ALA A 173 -21.32 -13.17 -29.10
C ALA A 173 -20.25 -14.10 -28.49
N SER A 174 -19.35 -13.57 -27.65
CA SER A 174 -18.24 -14.33 -27.08
C SER A 174 -18.66 -15.29 -25.95
N GLY A 175 -19.86 -15.13 -25.40
CA GLY A 175 -20.37 -15.98 -24.31
C GLY A 175 -19.57 -15.85 -23.00
N LEU A 176 -18.82 -14.76 -22.84
CA LEU A 176 -17.97 -14.51 -21.68
C LEU A 176 -18.80 -14.02 -20.49
N SER A 177 -18.30 -14.28 -19.28
CA SER A 177 -18.95 -13.82 -18.06
C SER A 177 -18.86 -12.29 -17.93
N GLU A 178 -19.91 -11.65 -17.40
CA GLU A 178 -19.90 -10.21 -17.09
C GLU A 178 -18.72 -9.81 -16.18
N LYS A 179 -18.26 -10.72 -15.31
CA LYS A 179 -17.09 -10.48 -14.44
C LYS A 179 -15.80 -10.24 -15.22
N SER A 180 -15.68 -10.76 -16.44
CA SER A 180 -14.51 -10.55 -17.30
C SER A 180 -14.64 -9.33 -18.22
N GLN A 181 -15.79 -8.64 -18.23
CA GLN A 181 -16.07 -7.55 -19.18
C GLN A 181 -14.98 -6.46 -19.17
N THR A 182 -14.52 -6.02 -18.00
CA THR A 182 -13.49 -4.98 -17.88
C THR A 182 -12.15 -5.42 -18.46
N VAL A 183 -11.73 -6.66 -18.21
CA VAL A 183 -10.45 -7.21 -18.69
C VAL A 183 -10.50 -7.38 -20.20
N GLU A 184 -11.60 -7.95 -20.71
CA GLU A 184 -11.80 -8.20 -22.13
C GLU A 184 -11.98 -6.90 -22.92
N ARG A 185 -12.66 -5.90 -22.34
CA ARG A 185 -12.71 -4.55 -22.91
C ARG A 185 -11.30 -3.99 -23.12
N GLY A 186 -10.43 -4.14 -22.13
CA GLY A 186 -9.04 -3.68 -22.23
C GLY A 186 -8.28 -4.36 -23.38
N ARG A 187 -8.43 -5.68 -23.52
CA ARG A 187 -7.79 -6.46 -24.60
C ARG A 187 -8.35 -6.11 -25.97
N TRP A 188 -9.67 -6.14 -26.09
CA TRP A 188 -10.38 -5.81 -27.33
C TRP A 188 -10.04 -4.40 -27.81
N THR A 189 -10.03 -3.42 -26.91
CA THR A 189 -9.65 -2.03 -27.23
C THR A 189 -8.23 -1.93 -27.76
N GLN A 190 -7.30 -2.69 -27.20
CA GLN A 190 -5.91 -2.72 -27.65
C GLN A 190 -5.79 -3.33 -29.05
N ASP A 191 -6.49 -4.43 -29.30
CA ASP A 191 -6.49 -5.12 -30.61
C ASP A 191 -7.17 -4.27 -31.68
N TYR A 192 -8.31 -3.67 -31.33
CA TYR A 192 -9.01 -2.73 -32.19
C TYR A 192 -8.10 -1.56 -32.60
N PHE A 193 -7.46 -0.94 -31.61
CA PHE A 193 -6.51 0.15 -31.85
C PHE A 193 -5.35 -0.27 -32.76
N ASN A 194 -4.83 -1.49 -32.58
CA ASN A 194 -3.72 -1.99 -33.41
C ASN A 194 -4.10 -2.16 -34.89
N ASN A 195 -5.37 -2.42 -35.17
CA ASN A 195 -5.92 -2.56 -36.52
C ASN A 195 -6.31 -1.24 -37.19
N LEU A 196 -6.25 -0.11 -36.47
CA LEU A 196 -6.54 1.21 -37.05
C LEU A 196 -5.46 1.65 -38.07
N PRO A 197 -5.83 2.54 -39.01
CA PRO A 197 -4.90 3.20 -39.91
C PRO A 197 -3.68 3.78 -39.18
N ALA A 198 -2.51 3.71 -39.83
CA ALA A 198 -1.24 4.13 -39.23
C ALA A 198 -1.25 5.60 -38.83
N GLU A 199 -1.98 6.43 -39.56
CA GLU A 199 -2.14 7.87 -39.36
C GLU A 199 -2.84 8.17 -38.03
N ILE A 200 -3.96 7.47 -37.76
CA ILE A 200 -4.70 7.59 -36.50
C ILE A 200 -3.82 7.12 -35.34
N ARG A 201 -3.13 5.99 -35.51
CA ARG A 201 -2.22 5.48 -34.48
C ARG A 201 -1.07 6.44 -34.19
N ALA A 202 -0.54 7.12 -35.21
CA ALA A 202 0.54 8.09 -35.06
C ALA A 202 0.11 9.34 -34.28
N LEU A 203 -1.10 9.85 -34.52
CA LEU A 203 -1.69 10.98 -33.78
C LEU A 203 -1.72 10.70 -32.27
N PHE A 204 -2.31 9.59 -31.87
CA PHE A 204 -2.40 9.25 -30.44
C PHE A 204 -1.05 8.88 -29.83
N LYS A 205 -0.09 8.35 -30.62
CA LYS A 205 1.29 8.14 -30.13
C LYS A 205 1.95 9.48 -29.76
N GLN A 206 1.79 10.49 -30.60
CA GLN A 206 2.34 11.82 -30.33
C GLN A 206 1.71 12.45 -29.08
N GLU A 207 0.39 12.28 -28.91
CA GLU A 207 -0.33 12.77 -27.73
C GLU A 207 0.11 12.04 -26.44
N ALA A 208 0.29 10.72 -26.50
CA ALA A 208 0.80 9.92 -25.38
C ALA A 208 2.22 10.34 -24.97
N GLU A 209 3.08 10.65 -25.94
CA GLU A 209 4.41 11.18 -25.66
C GLU A 209 4.36 12.57 -25.02
N ALA A 210 3.44 13.43 -25.44
CA ALA A 210 3.24 14.74 -24.84
C ALA A 210 2.75 14.63 -23.38
N GLU A 211 1.74 13.77 -23.11
CA GLU A 211 1.24 13.51 -21.74
C GLU A 211 2.36 12.91 -20.86
N LYS A 212 3.19 12.01 -21.41
CA LYS A 212 4.34 11.45 -20.71
C LYS A 212 5.35 12.52 -20.33
N ARG A 213 5.69 13.44 -21.24
CA ARG A 213 6.61 14.55 -20.97
C ARG A 213 6.07 15.48 -19.89
N GLN A 214 4.79 15.84 -19.96
CA GLN A 214 4.14 16.67 -18.93
C GLN A 214 4.17 16.01 -17.57
N THR A 215 3.82 14.71 -17.51
CA THR A 215 3.82 13.95 -16.25
C THR A 215 5.22 13.84 -15.65
N THR A 216 6.26 13.64 -16.48
CA THR A 216 7.65 13.61 -15.99
C THR A 216 8.12 14.97 -15.48
N GLU A 217 7.71 16.07 -16.11
CA GLU A 217 8.08 17.41 -15.68
C GLU A 217 7.38 17.80 -14.37
N MET A 218 6.09 17.48 -14.22
CA MET A 218 5.36 17.69 -12.96
C MET A 218 6.01 16.89 -11.81
N LYS A 219 6.39 15.63 -12.06
CA LYS A 219 7.13 14.82 -11.07
C LYS A 219 8.49 15.40 -10.71
N ARG A 220 9.18 16.05 -11.66
CA ARG A 220 10.47 16.69 -11.43
C ARG A 220 10.32 17.94 -10.56
N ARG A 221 9.34 18.79 -10.87
CA ARG A 221 9.04 20.02 -10.11
C ARG A 221 8.60 19.71 -8.68
N GLY A 222 7.66 18.77 -8.49
CA GLY A 222 7.22 18.38 -7.15
C GLY A 222 8.32 17.76 -6.27
N LYS A 223 9.36 17.15 -6.87
CA LYS A 223 10.55 16.70 -6.12
C LYS A 223 11.47 17.84 -5.72
N GLN A 224 11.58 18.89 -6.53
CA GLN A 224 12.42 20.06 -6.22
C GLN A 224 11.79 20.90 -5.11
N GLU A 225 10.48 21.19 -5.19
CA GLU A 225 9.76 21.93 -4.13
C GLU A 225 9.80 21.21 -2.78
N LYS A 226 9.70 19.87 -2.79
CA LYS A 226 9.83 19.06 -1.57
C LYS A 226 11.26 19.05 -0.99
N ALA A 227 12.28 19.22 -1.82
CA ALA A 227 13.67 19.29 -1.38
C ALA A 227 14.02 20.68 -0.82
N GLU A 228 13.45 21.75 -1.39
CA GLU A 228 13.64 23.13 -0.91
C GLU A 228 12.97 23.35 0.45
N LEU A 229 11.75 22.84 0.66
CA LEU A 229 11.06 22.88 1.96
C LEU A 229 11.78 22.08 3.07
N ALA A 230 12.58 21.07 2.70
CA ALA A 230 13.40 20.32 3.65
C ALA A 230 14.75 21.02 3.97
N GLY A 231 15.15 22.01 3.16
CA GLY A 231 16.41 22.74 3.28
C GLY A 231 16.35 23.98 4.17
N GLU A 232 15.19 24.60 4.36
CA GLU A 232 15.06 25.85 5.13
C GLU A 232 15.06 25.67 6.67
N GLY A 233 15.20 24.44 7.17
CA GLY A 233 15.29 24.17 8.63
C GLY A 233 16.68 24.37 9.26
N LYS A 234 17.68 24.82 8.50
CA LYS A 234 19.05 25.05 9.02
C LYS A 234 19.64 26.35 8.49
N SER A 235 19.13 27.48 8.93
CA SER A 235 19.87 28.74 8.85
C SER A 235 19.83 29.49 10.18
N SER A 236 20.93 29.33 10.91
CA SER A 236 21.64 30.36 11.67
C SER A 236 20.81 31.31 12.54
N MET A 237 20.83 31.07 13.86
CA MET A 237 20.79 32.16 14.83
C MET A 237 21.89 31.95 15.87
N VAL A 238 23.13 32.26 15.47
CA VAL A 238 24.20 32.58 16.43
C VAL A 238 23.90 33.99 16.93
N LEU A 239 23.25 34.09 18.08
CA LEU A 239 23.11 35.36 18.82
C LEU A 239 24.35 35.52 19.69
N ASP A 240 25.30 36.29 19.18
CA ASP A 240 26.32 36.97 19.98
C ASP A 240 25.84 38.40 20.23
N GLY A 241 25.79 38.84 21.48
CA GLY A 241 25.16 40.12 21.82
C GLY A 241 24.97 40.37 23.32
N ASN A 242 26.08 40.45 24.05
CA ASN A 242 26.16 41.23 25.29
C ASN A 242 25.58 42.64 25.08
N THR A 243 24.70 43.13 25.97
CA THR A 243 24.79 44.34 26.84
C THR A 243 23.38 44.64 27.47
N PRO A 244 23.16 45.60 28.40
CA PRO A 244 22.67 45.32 29.74
C PRO A 244 21.25 45.86 30.06
N ARG A 245 20.71 45.37 31.19
CA ARG A 245 19.51 45.87 31.92
C ARG A 245 19.55 47.39 32.15
N PRO A 246 18.39 48.06 32.10
CA PRO A 246 17.76 48.55 33.35
C PRO A 246 16.22 48.40 33.37
N GLY A 247 15.63 48.03 34.50
CA GLY A 247 14.83 48.99 35.31
C GLY A 247 13.34 48.91 34.94
N SER A 248 12.57 47.98 35.54
CA SER A 248 11.64 48.30 36.64
C SER A 248 10.78 49.54 36.38
N LEU A 249 9.51 49.33 36.06
CA LEU A 249 8.37 50.15 36.51
C LEU A 249 7.06 49.48 36.05
N VAL A 250 6.40 48.81 36.99
CA VAL A 250 4.96 48.52 36.95
C VAL A 250 4.24 49.82 37.35
N PRO A 251 3.03 50.06 36.83
CA PRO A 251 1.94 50.26 37.78
C PRO A 251 0.68 49.45 37.44
N SER A 252 0.14 48.84 38.49
CA SER A 252 -1.20 48.29 38.63
C SER A 252 -2.28 49.32 38.35
N THR A 253 -3.41 48.86 37.77
CA THR A 253 -4.83 49.27 37.95
C THR A 253 -5.55 48.99 36.62
N ALA A 254 -6.78 48.51 36.52
CA ALA A 254 -7.77 48.02 37.47
C ALA A 254 -8.72 47.11 36.68
N LEU A 255 -9.16 46.01 37.30
CA LEU A 255 -10.35 45.27 36.89
C LEU A 255 -11.59 46.11 37.21
N SER A 256 -12.59 46.13 36.33
CA SER A 256 -14.02 46.13 36.68
C SER A 256 -14.93 46.08 35.42
N PRO A 257 -16.25 45.81 35.53
CA PRO A 257 -16.81 44.52 35.14
C PRO A 257 -18.16 44.65 34.40
N GLU A 258 -18.39 43.97 33.28
CA GLU A 258 -19.76 43.90 32.76
C GLU A 258 -19.99 42.64 31.92
N GLU A 259 -21.25 42.22 31.91
CA GLU A 259 -21.80 41.05 31.20
C GLU A 259 -21.67 39.68 31.89
N THR A 260 -22.34 39.56 33.03
CA THR A 260 -23.15 38.36 33.33
C THR A 260 -24.60 38.79 33.57
N ALA A 261 -25.43 38.74 32.54
CA ALA A 261 -26.89 38.57 32.65
C ALA A 261 -27.53 38.37 31.28
N ARG A 262 -27.61 37.11 30.83
CA ARG A 262 -28.84 36.47 30.31
C ARG A 262 -28.67 34.97 30.31
#